data_AF-A0A838WIF6-F1
#
_entry.id   AF-A0A838WIF6-F1
#
_cell.length_a   1.000
_cell.length_b   1.000
_cell.length_c   1.000
_cell.angle_alpha   90.00
_cell.angle_beta   90.00
_cell.angle_gamma   90.00
#
_symmetry.space_group_name_H-M   'P 1'
#
loop_
_entity.id
_entity.type
_entity.pdbx_description
1 polymer ?
#
loop_
_entity_poly.entity_id
_entity_poly.type
_entity_poly.pdbx_seq_one_letter_code
_entity_poly.pdbx_strand_id
1 'polypeptide(L)'
;IEGAGSSSLGAITIRQSHCFNQQGANPLAFYNGQFTNTFADGGSFSGTYAGTSSPTANPALFGISGEWQITGGTGRYAGATGSGTATGQANVQTGQGSISLEGAITR
;
A
#
# COMPACT_ATOMS: atom_id res chain seq x y z
N ILE A 1 5.64 7.24 -4.48
CA ILE A 1 4.37 6.82 -5.12
C ILE A 1 3.26 7.63 -4.48
N GLU A 2 2.42 8.25 -5.30
CA GLU A 2 1.32 9.10 -4.85
C GLU A 2 0.03 8.57 -5.47
N GLY A 3 -1.09 8.66 -4.76
CA GLY A 3 -2.36 8.16 -5.26
C GLY A 3 -3.56 8.70 -4.48
N ALA A 4 -4.73 8.26 -4.88
CA ALA A 4 -5.98 8.50 -4.17
C ALA A 4 -6.79 7.20 -4.13
N GLY A 5 -7.64 7.06 -3.13
CA GLY A 5 -8.46 5.87 -2.94
C GLY A 5 -9.71 6.16 -2.12
N SER A 6 -10.43 5.09 -1.83
CA SER A 6 -11.59 5.12 -0.95
C SER A 6 -11.49 3.99 0.07
N SER A 7 -12.10 4.20 1.23
CA SER A 7 -12.18 3.25 2.32
C SER A 7 -13.56 3.34 2.98
N SER A 8 -13.85 2.42 3.90
CA SER A 8 -15.04 2.48 4.75
C SER A 8 -15.10 3.74 5.63
N LEU A 9 -13.98 4.44 5.80
CA LEU A 9 -13.86 5.69 6.57
C LEU A 9 -13.91 6.95 5.69
N GLY A 10 -14.03 6.78 4.38
CA GLY A 10 -14.10 7.86 3.39
C GLY A 10 -12.94 7.85 2.39
N ALA A 11 -12.89 8.92 1.57
CA ALA A 11 -11.84 9.14 0.60
C ALA A 11 -10.49 9.40 1.27
N ILE A 12 -9.42 8.91 0.64
CA ILE A 12 -8.05 9.04 1.12
C ILE A 12 -7.10 9.50 0.02
N THR A 13 -6.09 10.26 0.42
CA THR A 13 -4.89 10.52 -0.39
C THR A 13 -3.76 9.65 0.14
N ILE A 14 -2.99 9.05 -0.77
CA ILE A 14 -2.01 8.02 -0.46
C ILE A 14 -0.62 8.53 -0.81
N ARG A 15 0.32 8.38 0.13
CA ARG A 15 1.76 8.52 -0.11
C ARG A 15 2.48 7.25 0.28
N GLN A 16 3.35 6.77 -0.59
CA GLN A 16 4.06 5.51 -0.40
C GLN A 16 5.50 5.57 -0.91
N SER A 17 6.39 4.85 -0.25
CA SER A 17 7.75 4.55 -0.70
C SER A 17 8.13 3.12 -0.32
N HIS A 18 9.02 2.49 -1.09
CA HIS A 18 9.63 1.20 -0.79
C HIS A 18 10.92 1.03 -1.60
N CYS A 19 11.69 0.00 -1.26
CA CYS A 19 12.84 -0.45 -2.03
C CYS A 19 12.53 -1.76 -2.76
N PHE A 20 13.17 -1.99 -3.90
CA PHE A 20 13.21 -3.30 -4.56
C PHE A 20 14.58 -3.95 -4.34
N ASN A 21 14.61 -5.27 -4.11
CA ASN A 21 15.88 -6.00 -3.99
C ASN A 21 16.21 -6.67 -5.32
N GLN A 22 16.68 -5.90 -6.30
CA GLN A 22 16.91 -6.40 -7.66
C GLN A 22 17.97 -7.51 -7.75
N GLN A 23 18.85 -7.61 -6.76
CA GLN A 23 19.92 -8.61 -6.68
C GLN A 23 19.57 -9.76 -5.72
N GLY A 24 18.40 -9.72 -5.09
CA GLY A 24 17.96 -10.75 -4.14
C GLY A 24 17.40 -11.99 -4.81
N ALA A 25 17.07 -13.00 -3.98
CA ALA A 25 16.43 -14.24 -4.43
C ALA A 25 15.10 -14.00 -5.17
N ASN A 26 14.40 -12.90 -4.85
CA ASN A 26 13.25 -12.43 -5.61
C ASN A 26 13.45 -10.95 -6.01
N PRO A 27 13.88 -10.67 -7.25
CA PRO A 27 14.08 -9.31 -7.78
C PRO A 27 12.82 -8.44 -7.79
N LEU A 28 11.65 -9.07 -7.72
CA LEU A 28 10.34 -8.42 -7.75
C LEU A 28 9.75 -8.21 -6.34
N ALA A 29 10.48 -8.59 -5.29
CA ALA A 29 10.10 -8.29 -3.93
C ALA A 29 10.36 -6.81 -3.59
N PHE A 30 9.39 -6.19 -2.94
CA PHE A 30 9.52 -4.86 -2.35
C PHE A 30 9.46 -4.92 -0.83
N TYR A 31 10.31 -4.11 -0.18
CA TYR A 31 10.52 -4.12 1.27
C TYR A 31 10.82 -2.72 1.79
N ASN A 32 10.86 -2.58 3.12
CA ASN A 32 10.93 -1.27 3.80
C ASN A 32 9.87 -0.30 3.29
N GLY A 33 8.70 -0.84 2.95
CA GLY A 33 7.58 -0.05 2.48
C GLY A 33 7.05 0.81 3.62
N GLN A 34 6.82 2.09 3.33
CA GLN A 34 6.17 3.04 4.24
C GLN A 34 4.99 3.67 3.53
N PHE A 35 3.87 3.80 4.22
CA PHE A 35 2.69 4.47 3.70
C PHE A 35 2.15 5.51 4.66
N THR A 36 1.52 6.54 4.10
CA THR A 36 0.65 7.49 4.80
C THR A 36 -0.63 7.66 4.00
N ASN A 37 -1.77 7.41 4.64
CA ASN A 37 -3.09 7.66 4.10
C ASN A 37 -3.71 8.82 4.85
N THR A 38 -4.03 9.91 4.15
CA THR A 38 -4.64 11.11 4.73
C THR A 38 -6.11 11.19 4.33
N PHE A 39 -6.99 11.37 5.31
CA PHE A 39 -8.42 11.52 5.13
C PHE A 39 -8.81 12.97 4.88
N ALA A 40 -10.03 13.20 4.40
CA ALA A 40 -10.57 14.53 4.13
C ALA A 40 -10.64 15.44 5.39
N ASP A 41 -10.71 14.85 6.59
CA ASP A 41 -10.70 15.57 7.87
C ASP A 41 -9.28 15.98 8.32
N GLY A 42 -8.25 15.66 7.53
CA GLY A 42 -6.85 15.94 7.84
C GLY A 42 -6.19 14.92 8.77
N GLY A 43 -6.95 13.98 9.33
CA GLY A 43 -6.40 12.85 10.08
C GLY A 43 -5.69 11.87 9.14
N SER A 44 -4.77 11.06 9.68
CA SER A 44 -4.02 10.10 8.87
C SER A 44 -3.78 8.77 9.58
N PHE A 45 -3.54 7.73 8.77
CA PHE A 45 -2.86 6.51 9.17
C PHE A 45 -1.46 6.49 8.57
N SER A 46 -0.50 5.96 9.30
CA SER A 46 0.82 5.63 8.81
C SER A 46 1.22 4.22 9.19
N GLY A 47 2.09 3.63 8.38
CA GLY A 47 2.42 2.22 8.57
C GLY A 47 3.45 1.69 7.60
N THR A 48 3.73 0.41 7.76
CA THR A 48 4.70 -0.33 6.95
C THR A 48 3.99 -1.29 6.00
N TYR A 49 4.67 -1.68 4.92
CA TYR A 49 4.23 -2.77 4.06
C TYR A 49 5.42 -3.49 3.40
N ALA A 50 5.17 -4.71 2.96
CA ALA A 50 6.10 -5.49 2.15
C ALA A 50 5.30 -6.43 1.23
N GLY A 51 5.94 -6.93 0.18
CA GLY A 51 5.26 -7.81 -0.75
C GLY A 51 6.08 -8.13 -1.98
N THR A 52 5.41 -8.63 -3.00
CA THR A 52 6.02 -9.06 -4.25
C THR A 52 5.17 -8.64 -5.44
N SER A 53 5.83 -8.38 -6.56
CA SER A 53 5.18 -8.33 -7.86
C SER A 53 5.40 -9.63 -8.63
N SER A 54 4.47 -9.96 -9.52
CA SER A 54 4.55 -11.15 -10.37
C SER A 54 4.14 -10.79 -11.80
N PRO A 55 4.82 -11.33 -12.83
CA PRO A 55 4.41 -11.13 -14.22
C PRO A 55 3.01 -11.71 -14.44
N THR A 56 2.22 -11.05 -15.29
CA THR A 56 0.96 -11.61 -15.80
C THR A 56 1.10 -12.05 -17.26
N ALA A 57 0.03 -12.56 -17.86
CA ALA A 57 0.01 -12.84 -19.30
C ALA A 57 0.18 -11.58 -20.17
N ASN A 58 -0.12 -10.39 -19.62
CA ASN A 58 0.17 -9.12 -20.26
C ASN A 58 1.51 -8.57 -19.73
N PRO A 59 2.54 -8.38 -20.59
CA PRO A 59 3.86 -7.92 -20.14
C PRO A 59 3.87 -6.51 -19.56
N ALA A 60 2.84 -5.70 -19.83
CA ALA A 60 2.68 -4.38 -19.23
C ALA A 60 2.11 -4.44 -17.80
N LEU A 61 1.48 -5.54 -17.39
CA LEU A 61 0.78 -5.67 -16.12
C LEU A 61 1.52 -6.64 -15.19
N PHE A 62 1.77 -6.17 -13.97
CA PHE A 62 2.31 -6.97 -12.88
C PHE A 62 1.27 -7.12 -11.78
N GLY A 63 1.01 -8.35 -11.35
CA GLY A 63 0.23 -8.64 -10.17
C GLY A 63 0.98 -8.22 -8.92
N ILE A 64 0.28 -7.69 -7.93
CA ILE A 64 0.82 -7.26 -6.63
C ILE A 64 0.14 -8.09 -5.55
N SER A 65 0.96 -8.63 -4.64
CA SER A 65 0.52 -9.27 -3.41
C SER A 65 1.43 -8.84 -2.27
N GLY A 66 0.86 -8.47 -1.13
CA GLY A 66 1.63 -8.02 0.02
C GLY A 66 0.82 -7.94 1.30
N GLU A 67 1.49 -7.51 2.35
CA GLU A 67 0.94 -7.30 3.68
C GLU A 67 1.26 -5.89 4.14
N TRP A 68 0.36 -5.31 4.93
CA TRP A 68 0.52 -3.97 5.50
C TRP A 68 0.17 -3.98 6.99
N GLN A 69 0.77 -3.04 7.72
CA GLN A 69 0.51 -2.82 9.13
C GLN A 69 0.42 -1.32 9.41
N ILE A 70 -0.64 -0.89 10.09
CA ILE A 70 -0.77 0.46 10.64
C ILE A 70 0.04 0.50 11.94
N THR A 71 0.99 1.43 12.01
CA THR A 71 1.86 1.64 13.18
C THR A 71 1.61 2.98 13.87
N GLY A 72 0.79 3.83 13.27
CA GLY A 72 0.36 5.07 13.90
C GLY A 72 -0.78 5.75 13.18
N GLY A 73 -1.33 6.78 13.84
CA GLY A 73 -2.32 7.66 13.26
C GLY A 73 -2.35 9.01 13.96
N THR A 74 -3.04 9.96 13.35
CA THR A 74 -3.16 11.35 13.82
C THR A 74 -4.62 11.81 13.88
N GLY A 75 -4.88 12.92 14.56
CA GLY A 75 -6.23 13.46 14.73
C GLY A 75 -7.15 12.45 15.43
N ARG A 76 -8.33 12.19 14.85
CA ARG A 76 -9.28 11.20 15.41
C ARG A 76 -8.79 9.75 15.35
N TYR A 77 -7.70 9.50 14.62
CA TYR A 77 -7.07 8.20 14.45
C TYR A 77 -5.83 8.00 15.33
N ALA A 78 -5.57 8.90 16.28
CA ALA A 78 -4.45 8.77 17.20
C ALA A 78 -4.50 7.43 17.95
N GLY A 79 -3.38 6.70 17.91
CA GLY A 79 -3.25 5.36 18.50
C GLY A 79 -3.83 4.22 17.67
N ALA A 80 -4.30 4.48 16.44
CA ALA A 80 -4.77 3.41 15.57
C ALA A 80 -3.67 2.40 15.25
N THR A 81 -4.04 1.14 15.24
CA THR A 81 -3.24 0.00 14.80
C THR A 81 -4.06 -0.82 13.81
N GLY A 82 -3.47 -1.86 13.22
CA GLY A 82 -4.19 -2.76 12.33
C GLY A 82 -3.25 -3.40 11.34
N SER A 83 -3.77 -4.39 10.61
CA SER A 83 -3.02 -5.07 9.56
C SER A 83 -3.97 -5.69 8.56
N GLY A 84 -3.39 -6.11 7.44
CA GLY A 84 -4.13 -6.78 6.40
C GLY A 84 -3.26 -7.10 5.20
N THR A 85 -3.93 -7.45 4.11
CA THR A 85 -3.32 -7.82 2.84
C THR A 85 -3.57 -6.77 1.78
N ALA A 86 -2.65 -6.67 0.85
CA ALA A 86 -2.75 -5.86 -0.36
C ALA A 86 -2.75 -6.78 -1.58
N THR A 87 -3.71 -6.60 -2.48
CA THR A 87 -3.77 -7.33 -3.74
C THR A 87 -4.14 -6.40 -4.87
N GLY A 88 -3.54 -6.55 -6.04
CA GLY A 88 -3.93 -5.74 -7.19
C GLY A 88 -3.00 -5.88 -8.36
N GLN A 89 -2.96 -4.86 -9.22
CA GLN A 89 -2.10 -4.83 -10.39
C GLN A 89 -1.50 -3.46 -10.61
N ALA A 90 -0.29 -3.43 -11.17
CA ALA A 90 0.39 -2.23 -11.61
C ALA A 90 0.73 -2.35 -13.11
N ASN A 91 0.40 -1.31 -13.87
CA ASN A 91 0.83 -1.15 -15.24
C ASN A 91 2.17 -0.40 -15.26
N VAL A 92 3.25 -1.09 -15.61
CA VAL A 92 4.60 -0.52 -15.59
C VAL A 92 4.89 0.42 -16.77
N GLN A 93 4.06 0.37 -17.82
CA GLN A 93 4.19 1.27 -18.97
C GLN A 93 3.55 2.63 -18.70
N THR A 94 2.39 2.65 -18.03
CA THR A 94 1.68 3.90 -17.69
C THR A 94 2.02 4.43 -16.31
N GLY A 95 2.63 3.60 -15.45
CA GLY A 95 2.90 3.91 -14.05
C GLY A 95 1.65 3.91 -13.16
N GLN A 96 0.51 3.43 -13.67
CA GLN A 96 -0.75 3.39 -12.92
C GLN A 96 -0.93 2.06 -12.20
N GLY A 97 -1.46 2.08 -10.99
CA GLY A 97 -1.80 0.87 -10.23
C GLY A 97 -3.22 0.93 -9.67
N SER A 98 -3.83 -0.25 -9.53
CA SER A 98 -5.09 -0.44 -8.83
C SER A 98 -4.89 -1.54 -7.79
N ILE A 99 -4.91 -1.16 -6.51
CA ILE A 99 -4.61 -2.03 -5.38
C ILE A 99 -5.80 -1.99 -4.41
N SER A 100 -6.29 -3.17 -4.04
CA SER A 100 -7.24 -3.37 -2.95
C SER A 100 -6.47 -3.63 -1.66
N LEU A 101 -6.89 -2.99 -0.58
CA LEU A 101 -6.39 -3.23 0.77
C LEU A 101 -7.54 -3.81 1.60
N GLU A 102 -7.34 -5.01 2.13
CA GLU A 102 -8.32 -5.69 2.97
C GLU A 102 -7.69 -6.00 4.32
N GLY A 103 -8.40 -5.69 5.40
CA GLY A 103 -7.91 -5.89 6.75
C GLY A 103 -8.78 -5.20 7.79
N ALA A 104 -8.26 -5.13 9.02
CA ALA A 104 -8.96 -4.53 10.15
C ALA A 104 -8.14 -3.39 10.75
N ILE A 105 -8.85 -2.37 11.20
CA ILE A 105 -8.30 -1.26 11.99
C ILE A 105 -8.73 -1.49 13.43
N THR A 106 -7.77 -1.47 14.34
CA THR A 106 -7.95 -1.66 15.78
C THR A 106 -7.43 -0.45 16.54
N ARG A 107 -7.76 -0.39 17.83
CA ARG A 107 -7.30 0.64 18.76
C ARG A 107 -6.66 -0.03 19.97
#